data_AF-A0A9E1ENW0-F1
#
_entry.id   AF-A0A9E1ENW0-F1
#
_cell.length_a   1.000
_cell.length_b   1.000
_cell.length_c   1.000
_cell.angle_alpha   90.00
_cell.angle_beta   90.00
_cell.angle_gamma   90.00
#
_symmetry.space_group_name_H-M   'P 1'
#
loop_
_entity.id
_entity.type
_entity.pdbx_description
1 polymer ?
#
loop_
_entity_poly.entity_id
_entity_poly.type
_entity_poly.pdbx_seq_one_letter_code
_entity_poly.pdbx_strand_id
1 'polypeptide(L)'
;KAYVDNHAAELVDKSLYLLRNKSKVGMGFFEAGNFYPDYILWIDTEDKQYISFIDPKGLLHIRSDDPKVEFYKTIKELETRLAPTADGKTVVLNSFIMSGTPASQLRQWWLMERPQREEKNVYTLDNPECVELMIDKILGK
;
A
#
# COMPACT_ATOMS: atom_id res chain seq x y z
N LYS A 1 -11.27 10.82 -1.96
CA LYS A 1 -12.47 11.63 -1.59
C LYS A 1 -13.72 10.75 -1.54
N ALA A 2 -14.16 10.16 -2.66
CA ALA A 2 -15.36 9.30 -2.70
C ALA A 2 -15.37 8.21 -1.60
N TYR A 3 -14.26 7.52 -1.36
CA TYR A 3 -14.14 6.54 -0.27
C TYR A 3 -14.54 7.11 1.10
N VAL A 4 -13.98 8.27 1.47
CA VAL A 4 -14.23 8.92 2.77
C VAL A 4 -15.69 9.37 2.86
N ASP A 5 -16.22 9.93 1.78
CA ASP A 5 -17.61 10.38 1.73
C ASP A 5 -18.60 9.20 1.93
N ASN A 6 -18.28 8.02 1.39
CA ASN A 6 -19.11 6.81 1.50
C ASN A 6 -18.95 6.06 2.83
N HIS A 7 -17.82 6.21 3.53
CA HIS A 7 -17.50 5.47 4.77
C HIS A 7 -17.39 6.38 6.00
N ALA A 8 -18.03 7.56 5.97
CA ALA A 8 -17.91 8.55 7.04
C ALA A 8 -18.24 7.98 8.44
N ALA A 9 -19.24 7.09 8.53
CA ALA A 9 -19.61 6.44 9.80
C ALA A 9 -18.52 5.50 10.34
N GLU A 10 -17.80 4.79 9.47
CA GLU A 10 -16.73 3.85 9.85
C GLU A 10 -15.42 4.56 10.20
N LEU A 11 -15.26 5.79 9.70
CA LEU A 11 -14.07 6.62 9.89
C LEU A 11 -14.21 7.60 11.06
N VAL A 12 -15.35 7.62 11.78
CA VAL A 12 -15.65 8.63 12.81
C VAL A 12 -14.58 8.73 13.89
N ASP A 13 -14.00 7.60 14.31
CA ASP A 13 -12.96 7.51 15.33
C ASP A 13 -11.55 7.31 14.75
N LYS A 14 -11.38 7.60 13.45
CA LYS A 14 -10.10 7.43 12.73
C LYS A 14 -9.64 8.76 12.15
N SER A 15 -8.39 9.11 12.40
CA SER A 15 -7.76 10.23 11.70
C SER A 15 -7.08 9.71 10.43
N LEU A 16 -7.50 10.21 9.27
CA LEU A 16 -6.98 9.78 7.97
C LEU A 16 -6.23 10.92 7.28
N TYR A 17 -4.96 10.69 6.96
CA TYR A 17 -4.09 11.64 6.27
C TYR A 17 -3.52 11.02 5.00
N LEU A 18 -3.63 11.71 3.87
CA LEU A 18 -2.96 11.34 2.63
C LEU A 18 -1.90 12.38 2.32
N LEU A 19 -0.64 11.97 2.43
CA LEU A 19 0.51 12.83 2.23
C LEU A 19 1.16 12.51 0.88
N ARG A 20 1.60 13.55 0.17
CA ARG A 20 2.44 13.38 -1.02
C ARG A 20 3.89 13.20 -0.59
N ASN A 21 4.53 12.11 -1.02
CA ASN A 21 5.95 11.92 -0.82
C ASN A 21 6.72 12.48 -2.03
N LYS A 22 7.70 13.36 -1.79
CA LYS A 22 8.53 13.89 -2.88
C LYS A 22 9.55 12.83 -3.28
N SER A 23 9.44 12.29 -4.49
CA SER A 23 10.38 11.29 -5.00
C SER A 23 11.84 11.74 -4.87
N LYS A 24 12.73 10.81 -4.48
CA LYS A 24 14.19 10.98 -4.31
C LYS A 24 14.67 11.96 -3.22
N VAL A 25 13.80 12.79 -2.66
CA VAL A 25 14.12 13.74 -1.58
C VAL A 25 13.39 13.41 -0.29
N GLY A 26 12.20 12.81 -0.40
CA GLY A 26 11.43 12.29 0.72
C GLY A 26 11.82 10.85 1.08
N MET A 27 10.86 10.11 1.64
CA MET A 27 11.11 8.75 2.12
C MET A 27 11.33 7.78 0.97
N GLY A 28 12.35 6.94 1.07
CA GLY A 28 12.67 5.90 0.10
C GLY A 28 13.26 4.68 0.78
N PHE A 29 13.09 3.53 0.14
CA PHE A 29 13.52 2.25 0.68
C PHE A 29 14.60 1.65 -0.23
N PHE A 30 15.85 1.75 0.23
CA PHE A 30 17.02 1.24 -0.50
C PHE A 30 16.96 -0.28 -0.67
N GLU A 31 16.52 -0.99 0.37
CA GLU A 31 16.35 -2.46 0.43
C GLU A 31 15.33 -2.99 -0.61
N ALA A 32 14.53 -2.11 -1.20
CA ALA A 32 13.44 -2.42 -2.13
C ALA A 32 13.74 -2.01 -3.58
N GLY A 33 15.01 -2.06 -4.01
CA GLY A 33 15.41 -1.64 -5.35
C GLY A 33 15.16 -0.15 -5.61
N ASN A 34 15.41 0.69 -4.59
CA ASN A 34 15.10 2.12 -4.59
C ASN A 34 13.61 2.40 -4.79
N PHE A 35 12.76 1.78 -3.97
CA PHE A 35 11.32 2.05 -3.96
C PHE A 35 11.07 3.44 -3.35
N TYR A 36 10.47 4.33 -4.15
CA TYR A 36 10.07 5.67 -3.73
C TYR A 36 8.55 5.76 -3.91
N PRO A 37 7.77 5.47 -2.87
CA PRO A 37 6.32 5.59 -2.95
C PRO A 37 5.95 7.05 -3.18
N ASP A 38 4.84 7.25 -3.87
CA ASP A 38 4.37 8.55 -4.29
C ASP A 38 3.46 9.17 -3.21
N TYR A 39 2.77 8.33 -2.44
CA TYR A 39 1.88 8.73 -1.36
C TYR A 39 2.16 7.94 -0.08
N ILE A 40 1.85 8.57 1.05
CA ILE A 40 1.81 7.95 2.37
C ILE A 40 0.38 8.14 2.89
N LEU A 41 -0.34 7.05 3.06
CA LEU A 41 -1.63 7.02 3.74
C LEU A 41 -1.41 6.66 5.19
N TRP A 42 -1.78 7.56 6.10
CA TRP A 42 -1.72 7.35 7.54
C TRP A 42 -3.13 7.31 8.11
N ILE A 43 -3.50 6.17 8.69
CA ILE A 43 -4.73 5.99 9.46
C ILE A 43 -4.34 5.82 10.93
N ASP A 44 -4.64 6.81 11.75
CA ASP A 44 -4.43 6.78 13.20
C ASP A 44 -5.74 6.43 13.90
N THR A 45 -5.66 5.48 14.82
CA THR A 45 -6.75 5.00 15.66
C THR A 45 -6.31 5.04 17.13
N GLU A 46 -7.17 4.68 18.08
CA GLU A 46 -6.81 4.69 19.49
C GLU A 46 -5.59 3.79 19.81
N ASP A 47 -5.58 2.57 19.28
CA ASP A 47 -4.58 1.54 19.61
C ASP A 47 -3.56 1.28 18.48
N LYS A 48 -3.87 1.68 17.24
CA LYS A 48 -3.06 1.38 16.05
C LYS A 48 -2.77 2.57 15.17
N GLN A 49 -1.59 2.54 14.55
CA GLN A 49 -1.20 3.43 13.46
C GLN A 49 -0.93 2.61 12.21
N TYR A 50 -1.73 2.80 11.17
CA TYR A 50 -1.50 2.19 9.87
C TYR A 50 -0.79 3.18 8.97
N ILE A 51 0.46 2.91 8.63
CA ILE A 51 1.27 3.73 7.72
C ILE A 51 1.46 2.93 6.44
N SER A 52 0.79 3.36 5.37
CA SER A 52 0.76 2.64 4.09
C SER A 52 1.43 3.47 3.00
N PHE A 53 2.49 2.92 2.43
CA PHE A 53 3.25 3.49 1.32
C PHE A 53 2.65 3.06 -0.01
N ILE A 54 2.26 4.00 -0.85
CA ILE A 54 1.49 3.73 -2.06
C ILE A 54 2.24 4.29 -3.28
N ASP A 55 2.58 3.42 -4.24
CA ASP A 55 3.21 3.80 -5.52
C ASP A 55 2.25 3.54 -6.70
N PRO A 56 1.61 4.57 -7.28
CA PRO A 56 0.92 4.45 -8.54
C PRO A 56 1.94 4.23 -9.67
N LYS A 57 1.90 3.07 -10.32
CA LYS A 57 2.97 2.66 -11.25
C LYS A 57 2.49 1.83 -12.43
N GLY A 58 3.11 2.01 -13.60
CA GLY A 58 3.00 1.05 -14.71
C GLY A 58 3.93 -0.14 -14.48
N LEU A 59 3.41 -1.36 -14.65
CA LEU A 59 4.12 -2.61 -14.32
C LEU A 59 4.49 -3.46 -15.55
N LEU A 60 4.24 -2.96 -16.77
CA LEU A 60 4.52 -3.69 -18.03
C LEU A 60 5.95 -4.22 -18.19
N HIS A 61 6.93 -3.55 -17.58
CA HIS A 61 8.34 -3.93 -17.64
C HIS A 61 8.90 -4.35 -16.30
N ILE A 62 8.03 -4.61 -15.33
CA ILE A 62 8.39 -5.05 -13.99
C ILE A 62 7.93 -6.51 -13.85
N ARG A 63 8.81 -7.35 -13.31
CA ARG A 63 8.49 -8.76 -13.07
C ARG A 63 7.75 -8.91 -11.76
N SER A 64 6.98 -9.99 -11.61
CA SER A 64 6.22 -10.27 -10.39
C SER A 64 7.10 -10.57 -9.17
N ASP A 65 8.39 -10.84 -9.38
CA ASP A 65 9.43 -11.11 -8.38
C ASP A 65 10.40 -9.92 -8.20
N ASP A 66 10.10 -8.77 -8.80
CA ASP A 66 10.90 -7.55 -8.64
C ASP A 66 10.91 -7.10 -7.16
N PRO A 67 12.05 -6.61 -6.63
CA PRO A 67 12.14 -6.13 -5.24
C PRO A 67 11.10 -5.09 -4.86
N LYS A 68 10.61 -4.27 -5.80
CA LYS A 68 9.54 -3.29 -5.54
C LYS A 68 8.19 -3.97 -5.31
N VAL A 69 7.93 -5.04 -6.05
CA VAL A 69 6.70 -5.84 -5.91
C VAL A 69 6.77 -6.65 -4.62
N GLU A 70 7.92 -7.26 -4.32
CA GLU A 70 8.11 -8.05 -3.09
C GLU A 70 8.25 -7.21 -1.82
N PHE A 71 8.36 -5.88 -1.93
CA PHE A 71 8.58 -4.98 -0.79
C PHE A 71 7.49 -5.07 0.29
N TYR A 72 6.27 -5.49 -0.08
CA TYR A 72 5.20 -5.74 0.90
C TYR A 72 5.57 -6.76 1.98
N LYS A 73 6.52 -7.67 1.70
CA LYS A 73 7.08 -8.60 2.70
C LYS A 73 8.16 -7.92 3.52
N THR A 74 9.15 -7.34 2.85
CA THR A 74 10.32 -6.72 3.50
C THR A 74 9.92 -5.60 4.47
N ILE A 75 8.88 -4.83 4.15
CA ILE A 75 8.40 -3.77 5.05
C ILE A 75 7.91 -4.29 6.40
N LYS A 76 7.55 -5.57 6.52
CA LYS A 76 7.17 -6.19 7.81
C LYS A 76 8.38 -6.43 8.72
N GLU A 77 9.58 -6.56 8.17
CA GLU A 77 10.81 -6.59 8.94
C GLU A 77 11.07 -5.20 9.57
N LEU A 78 10.80 -4.13 8.80
CA LEU A 78 10.87 -2.75 9.30
C LEU A 78 9.80 -2.49 10.38
N GLU A 79 8.58 -2.98 10.18
CA GLU A 79 7.50 -2.92 11.17
C GLU A 79 7.94 -3.54 12.50
N THR A 80 8.48 -4.76 12.45
CA THR A 80 8.99 -5.47 13.65
C THR A 80 10.10 -4.70 14.34
N ARG A 81 11.02 -4.10 13.58
CA ARG A 81 12.13 -3.30 14.12
C ARG A 81 11.66 -2.01 14.79
N LEU A 82 10.57 -1.41 14.30
CA LEU A 82 10.02 -0.15 14.80
C LEU A 82 9.03 -0.34 15.96
N ALA A 83 8.48 -1.55 16.15
CA ALA A 83 7.53 -1.85 17.23
C ALA A 83 7.97 -1.36 18.63
N PRO A 84 9.25 -1.47 19.05
CA PRO A 84 9.69 -0.99 20.37
C PRO A 84 9.68 0.55 20.53
N THR A 85 9.60 1.29 19.42
CA THR A 85 9.63 2.76 19.39
C THR A 85 8.26 3.39 19.29
N ALA A 86 7.21 2.58 19.17
CA ALA A 86 5.85 3.08 19.05
C ALA A 86 5.31 3.44 20.44
N ASP A 87 5.05 4.73 20.66
CA ASP A 87 4.59 5.31 21.92
C ASP A 87 3.20 4.79 22.33
N GLY A 88 3.13 3.56 22.85
CA GLY A 88 1.90 2.94 23.36
C GLY A 88 0.90 2.46 22.31
N LYS A 89 1.14 2.70 21.01
CA LYS A 89 0.31 2.19 19.91
C LYS A 89 1.02 1.11 19.11
N THR A 90 0.28 0.22 18.48
CA THR A 90 0.84 -0.73 17.51
C THR A 90 1.00 -0.05 16.15
N VAL A 91 2.22 -0.03 15.61
CA VAL A 91 2.47 0.46 14.25
C VAL A 91 2.37 -0.69 13.26
N VAL A 92 1.58 -0.49 12.20
CA VAL A 92 1.41 -1.41 11.08
C VAL A 92 1.89 -0.71 9.82
N LEU A 93 2.90 -1.28 9.16
CA LEU A 93 3.47 -0.75 7.93
C LEU A 93 3.00 -1.56 6.73
N ASN A 94 2.51 -0.89 5.69
CA ASN A 94 2.11 -1.56 4.46
C ASN A 94 2.79 -0.91 3.25
N SER A 95 2.99 -1.70 2.21
CA SER A 95 3.37 -1.20 0.88
C SER A 95 2.36 -1.70 -0.13
N PHE A 96 1.92 -0.81 -1.02
CA PHE A 96 0.99 -1.09 -2.10
C PHE A 96 1.48 -0.51 -3.43
N ILE A 97 1.23 -1.25 -4.50
CA ILE A 97 1.35 -0.73 -5.86
C ILE A 97 -0.04 -0.57 -6.45
N MET A 98 -0.37 0.65 -6.86
CA MET A 98 -1.61 0.95 -7.60
C MET A 98 -1.28 0.97 -9.09
N SER A 99 -1.42 -0.18 -9.73
CA SER A 99 -1.00 -0.39 -11.09
C SER A 99 -1.85 0.38 -12.09
N GLY A 100 -1.21 1.24 -12.88
CA GLY A 100 -1.80 1.82 -14.09
C GLY A 100 -1.82 0.86 -15.28
N THR A 101 -1.12 -0.29 -15.17
CA THR A 101 -1.24 -1.37 -16.16
C THR A 101 -2.53 -2.16 -15.92
N PRO A 102 -3.39 -2.34 -16.95
CA PRO A 102 -4.65 -3.04 -16.82
C PRO A 102 -4.51 -4.48 -16.32
N ALA A 103 -5.53 -4.98 -15.62
CA ALA A 103 -5.57 -6.32 -15.07
C ALA A 103 -5.36 -7.42 -16.14
N SER A 104 -5.94 -7.23 -17.33
CA SER A 104 -5.81 -8.18 -18.45
C SER A 104 -4.36 -8.32 -18.93
N GLN A 105 -3.63 -7.20 -19.01
CA GLN A 105 -2.22 -7.19 -19.43
C GLN A 105 -1.32 -7.78 -18.34
N LEU A 106 -1.57 -7.45 -17.07
CA LEU A 106 -0.84 -8.07 -15.95
C LEU A 106 -1.07 -9.58 -15.88
N ARG A 107 -2.30 -10.05 -16.13
CA ARG A 107 -2.60 -11.49 -16.18
C ARG A 107 -1.78 -12.18 -17.26
N GLN A 108 -1.65 -11.58 -18.44
CA GLN A 108 -0.84 -12.14 -19.53
C GLN A 108 0.66 -12.14 -19.21
N TRP A 109 1.16 -11.05 -18.61
CA TRP A 109 2.59 -10.87 -18.35
C TRP A 109 3.09 -11.66 -17.14
N TRP A 110 2.30 -11.72 -16.06
CA TRP A 110 2.68 -12.37 -14.80
C TRP A 110 2.07 -13.76 -14.62
N LEU A 111 1.12 -14.16 -15.47
CA LEU A 111 0.36 -15.40 -15.32
C LEU A 111 -0.34 -15.51 -13.95
N MET A 112 -0.79 -14.36 -13.42
CA MET A 112 -1.43 -14.25 -12.11
C MET A 112 -2.85 -13.71 -12.23
N GLU A 113 -3.79 -14.41 -11.59
CA GLU A 113 -5.14 -13.93 -11.36
C GLU A 113 -5.17 -12.80 -10.33
N ARG A 114 -6.34 -12.14 -10.21
CA ARG A 114 -6.53 -11.03 -9.27
C ARG A 114 -6.12 -11.40 -7.82
N PRO A 115 -6.58 -12.52 -7.21
CA PRO A 115 -6.23 -12.83 -5.82
C PRO A 115 -4.73 -12.96 -5.59
N GLN A 116 -4.00 -13.57 -6.54
CA GLN A 116 -2.55 -13.74 -6.45
C GLN A 116 -1.79 -12.40 -6.52
N ARG A 117 -2.33 -11.42 -7.24
CA ARG A 117 -1.77 -10.05 -7.29
C ARG A 117 -2.10 -9.25 -6.03
N GLU A 118 -3.32 -9.40 -5.51
CA GLU A 118 -3.76 -8.74 -4.27
C GLU A 118 -3.04 -9.29 -3.03
N GLU A 119 -2.68 -10.58 -3.01
CA GLU A 119 -1.77 -11.16 -2.00
C GLU A 119 -0.39 -10.50 -1.96
N LYS A 120 0.06 -9.95 -3.10
CA LYS A 120 1.28 -9.15 -3.23
C LYS A 120 1.05 -7.65 -3.04
N ASN A 121 -0.13 -7.25 -2.57
CA ASN A 121 -0.54 -5.85 -2.44
C ASN A 121 -0.46 -5.04 -3.75
N VAL A 122 -0.69 -5.70 -4.89
CA VAL A 122 -0.77 -5.07 -6.22
C VAL A 122 -2.21 -5.01 -6.67
N TYR A 123 -2.77 -3.80 -6.73
CA TYR A 123 -4.13 -3.53 -7.20
C TYR A 123 -4.08 -2.79 -8.54
N THR A 124 -5.10 -2.93 -9.37
CA THR A 124 -5.15 -2.23 -10.68
C THR A 124 -6.17 -1.11 -10.68
N LEU A 125 -5.81 0.03 -11.25
CA LEU A 125 -6.64 1.24 -11.28
C LEU A 125 -7.87 1.12 -12.20
N ASP A 126 -7.91 0.10 -13.07
CA ASP A 126 -9.07 -0.25 -13.89
C ASP A 126 -10.15 -1.01 -13.12
N ASN A 127 -9.87 -1.46 -11.89
CA ASN A 127 -10.88 -1.95 -10.96
C ASN A 127 -11.44 -0.78 -10.14
N PRO A 128 -12.73 -0.41 -10.26
CA PRO A 128 -13.32 0.68 -9.50
C PRO A 128 -13.29 0.45 -7.98
N GLU A 129 -13.18 -0.80 -7.53
CA GLU A 129 -13.13 -1.18 -6.11
C GLU A 129 -11.69 -1.22 -5.56
N CYS A 130 -10.66 -0.85 -6.35
CA CYS A 130 -9.26 -1.01 -5.93
C CYS A 130 -8.90 -0.25 -4.64
N VAL A 131 -9.47 0.94 -4.43
CA VAL A 131 -9.25 1.72 -3.20
C VAL A 131 -9.97 1.08 -2.01
N GLU A 132 -11.17 0.53 -2.23
CA GLU A 132 -11.94 -0.19 -1.21
C GLU A 132 -11.14 -1.38 -0.70
N LEU A 133 -10.75 -2.27 -1.62
CA LEU A 133 -10.01 -3.49 -1.32
C LEU A 133 -8.66 -3.20 -0.64
N MET A 134 -7.97 -2.14 -1.07
CA MET A 134 -6.72 -1.71 -0.43
C MET A 134 -6.97 -1.27 1.02
N ILE A 135 -8.01 -0.48 1.29
CA ILE A 135 -8.28 0.00 2.66
C ILE A 135 -8.81 -1.12 3.54
N ASP A 136 -9.65 -2.01 3.03
CA ASP A 136 -10.09 -3.21 3.74
C ASP A 136 -8.89 -4.08 4.13
N LYS A 137 -7.93 -4.26 3.21
CA LYS A 137 -6.68 -4.96 3.49
C LYS A 137 -5.85 -4.28 4.59
N ILE A 138 -5.80 -2.94 4.60
CA ILE A 138 -5.10 -2.16 5.64
C ILE A 138 -5.78 -2.38 7.00
N LEU A 139 -7.10 -2.33 7.05
CA LEU A 139 -7.88 -2.42 8.28
C LEU A 139 -8.09 -3.86 8.76
N GLY A 140 -7.74 -4.86 7.95
CA GLY A 140 -7.86 -6.28 8.28
C GLY A 140 -9.30 -6.79 8.26
N LYS A 141 -10.12 -6.26 7.36
CA LYS A 141 -11.49 -6.73 7.09
C LYS A 141 -11.51 -7.96 6.19
#